data_AF-A0A2N2M5N7-F1
#
_entry.id   AF-A0A2N2M5N7-F1
#
_cell.length_a   1.000
_cell.length_b   1.000
_cell.length_c   1.000
_cell.angle_alpha   90.00
_cell.angle_beta   90.00
_cell.angle_gamma   90.00
#
_symmetry.space_group_name_H-M   'P 1'
#
loop_
_entity.id
_entity.type
_entity.pdbx_description
1 polymer ?
#
loop_
_entity_poly.entity_id
_entity_poly.type
_entity_poly.pdbx_seq_one_letter_code
_entity_poly.pdbx_strand_id
1 'polypeptide(L)'
;MKFTRGFTLIEVIIVIVVMAIAAVAFLAYFGRSFTGSAIQAEQVKKQYALIQRMEEITSDYRMRVDAGMDVAQWTAFQASCSARCTCTLSTTIGTYTTAAQHLQVTCVDGDQNVFAIFTQ
;
A
#
# COMPACT_ATOMS: atom_id res chain seq x y z
N MET A 1 42.58 55.20 -1.51
CA MET A 1 41.93 55.12 -2.85
C MET A 1 41.22 53.78 -2.95
N LYS A 2 39.90 53.76 -3.17
CA LYS A 2 39.11 52.52 -3.33
C LYS A 2 39.21 52.07 -4.80
N PHE A 3 39.81 50.91 -5.06
CA PHE A 3 39.81 50.29 -6.38
C PHE A 3 38.50 49.52 -6.58
N THR A 4 37.53 50.12 -7.27
CA THR A 4 36.42 49.38 -7.85
C THR A 4 36.89 48.73 -9.15
N ARG A 5 37.34 47.49 -9.07
CA ARG A 5 37.53 46.64 -10.26
C ARG A 5 36.17 46.09 -10.66
N GLY A 6 35.70 46.45 -11.85
CA GLY A 6 34.47 45.92 -12.42
C GLY A 6 34.63 44.45 -12.82
N PHE A 7 33.50 43.74 -12.92
CA PHE A 7 33.48 42.37 -13.43
C PHE A 7 33.89 42.32 -14.90
N THR A 8 34.72 41.35 -15.25
CA THR A 8 35.09 41.10 -16.65
C THR A 8 34.00 40.27 -17.33
N LEU A 9 33.78 40.50 -18.63
CA LEU A 9 32.77 39.76 -19.40
C LEU A 9 33.05 38.25 -19.42
N ILE A 10 34.32 37.86 -19.45
CA ILE A 10 34.74 36.46 -19.40
C ILE A 10 34.38 35.79 -18.06
N GLU A 11 34.52 36.49 -16.94
CA GLU A 11 34.19 35.97 -15.60
C GLU A 11 32.68 35.72 -15.46
N VAL A 12 31.85 36.63 -15.99
CA VAL A 12 30.39 36.45 -15.99
C VAL A 12 29.97 35.23 -16.81
N ILE A 13 30.56 35.03 -17.99
CA ILE A 13 30.28 33.85 -18.83
C ILE A 13 30.67 32.56 -18.10
N ILE A 14 31.85 32.52 -17.47
CA ILE A 14 32.32 31.33 -16.74
C ILE A 14 31.36 31.00 -15.58
N VAL A 15 30.93 32.00 -14.81
CA VAL A 15 30.01 31.79 -13.68
C VAL A 15 28.66 31.23 -14.16
N ILE A 16 28.12 31.75 -15.27
CA ILE A 16 26.86 31.25 -15.84
C ILE A 16 27.00 29.79 -16.31
N VAL A 17 28.11 29.46 -16.98
CA VAL A 17 28.37 28.09 -17.45
C VAL A 17 28.52 27.12 -16.28
N VAL A 18 29.27 27.50 -15.23
CA VAL A 18 29.45 26.66 -14.04
C VAL A 18 28.12 26.48 -13.30
N MET A 19 27.31 27.53 -13.15
CA MET A 19 25.98 27.41 -12.55
C MET A 19 25.05 26.50 -13.36
N ALA A 20 25.08 26.58 -14.69
CA ALA A 20 24.27 25.71 -15.55
C ALA A 20 24.64 24.23 -15.38
N ILE A 21 25.94 23.91 -15.37
CA ILE A 21 26.42 22.54 -15.15
C ILE A 21 26.03 22.04 -13.75
N ALA A 22 26.22 22.88 -12.72
CA ALA A 22 25.88 22.55 -11.35
C ALA A 22 24.36 22.31 -11.18
N ALA A 23 23.51 23.13 -11.80
CA ALA A 23 22.06 22.99 -11.75
C ALA A 23 21.59 21.67 -12.37
N VAL A 24 22.15 21.27 -13.52
CA VAL A 24 21.81 20.00 -14.17
C VAL A 24 22.25 18.80 -13.33
N ALA A 25 23.45 18.85 -12.74
CA ALA A 25 23.91 17.81 -11.82
C ALA A 25 23.03 17.70 -10.56
N PHE A 26 22.57 18.84 -10.03
CA PHE A 26 21.68 18.88 -8.88
C PHE A 26 20.31 18.26 -9.19
N LEU A 27 19.72 18.58 -10.35
CA LEU A 27 18.45 17.98 -10.80
C LEU A 27 18.56 16.47 -11.02
N ALA A 28 19.67 15.99 -11.59
CA ALA A 28 19.90 14.56 -11.80
C ALA A 28 20.02 13.78 -10.48
N TYR A 29 20.63 14.37 -9.46
CA TYR A 29 20.84 13.75 -8.16
C TYR A 29 19.58 13.80 -7.27
N PHE A 30 18.98 14.98 -7.11
CA PHE A 30 17.81 15.16 -6.24
C PHE A 30 16.51 14.68 -6.88
N GLY A 31 16.37 14.75 -8.20
CA GLY A 31 15.17 14.32 -8.92
C GLY A 31 14.85 12.84 -8.70
N ARG A 32 15.86 11.97 -8.58
CA ARG A 32 15.67 10.53 -8.31
C ARG A 32 15.46 10.22 -6.83
N SER A 33 16.06 10.98 -5.93
CA SER A 33 16.02 10.70 -4.48
C SER A 33 14.63 11.02 -3.87
N PHE A 34 13.96 12.07 -4.35
CA PHE A 34 12.62 12.45 -3.88
C PHE A 34 11.48 11.65 -4.52
N THR A 35 11.64 11.19 -5.76
CA THR A 35 10.56 10.52 -6.50
C THR A 35 10.50 9.00 -6.29
N GLY A 36 11.61 8.36 -5.90
CA GLY A 36 11.65 6.91 -5.72
C GLY A 36 11.08 6.41 -4.38
N SER A 37 11.33 7.13 -3.28
CA SER A 37 11.17 6.56 -1.93
C SER A 37 9.78 6.76 -1.31
N ALA A 38 9.13 7.91 -1.57
CA ALA A 38 7.86 8.24 -0.91
C ALA A 38 6.70 7.35 -1.40
N ILE A 39 6.63 7.10 -2.71
CA ILE A 39 5.56 6.29 -3.32
C ILE A 39 5.67 4.82 -2.86
N GLN A 40 6.89 4.28 -2.85
CA GLN A 40 7.14 2.90 -2.43
C GLN A 40 6.84 2.71 -0.93
N ALA A 41 7.26 3.65 -0.08
CA ALA A 41 6.95 3.61 1.35
C ALA A 41 5.43 3.70 1.62
N GLU A 42 4.71 4.53 0.85
CA GLU A 42 3.25 4.63 0.97
C GLU A 42 2.56 3.33 0.53
N GLN A 43 3.00 2.70 -0.55
CA GLN A 43 2.47 1.41 -1.01
C GLN A 43 2.70 0.29 0.01
N VAL A 44 3.89 0.24 0.62
CA VAL A 44 4.20 -0.73 1.68
C VAL A 44 3.33 -0.48 2.92
N LYS A 45 3.08 0.78 3.29
CA LYS A 45 2.19 1.12 4.40
C LYS A 45 0.76 0.65 4.16
N LYS A 46 0.22 0.86 2.95
CA LYS A 46 -1.10 0.34 2.55
C LYS A 46 -1.15 -1.19 2.61
N GLN A 47 -0.08 -1.85 2.18
CA GLN A 47 0.05 -3.30 2.26
C GLN A 47 -0.01 -3.81 3.71
N TYR A 48 0.73 -3.20 4.63
CA TYR A 48 0.70 -3.58 6.05
C TYR A 48 -0.70 -3.37 6.66
N ALA A 49 -1.39 -2.29 6.32
CA ALA A 49 -2.75 -2.04 6.80
C ALA A 49 -3.73 -3.12 6.31
N LEU A 50 -3.62 -3.55 5.04
CA LEU A 50 -4.42 -4.65 4.50
C LEU A 50 -4.13 -5.98 5.20
N ILE A 51 -2.84 -6.31 5.38
CA ILE A 51 -2.43 -7.53 6.07
C ILE A 51 -2.96 -7.55 7.50
N GLN A 52 -2.82 -6.44 8.23
CA GLN A 52 -3.32 -6.34 9.60
C GLN A 52 -4.82 -6.60 9.69
N ARG A 53 -5.63 -6.03 8.77
CA ARG A 53 -7.08 -6.28 8.73
C ARG A 53 -7.40 -7.76 8.50
N MET A 54 -6.63 -8.43 7.63
CA MET A 54 -6.81 -9.86 7.35
C MET A 54 -6.36 -10.75 8.50
N GLU A 55 -5.31 -10.37 9.22
CA GLU A 55 -4.88 -11.05 10.45
C GLU A 55 -5.95 -10.95 11.53
N GLU A 56 -6.55 -9.76 11.71
CA GLU A 56 -7.65 -9.55 12.66
C GLU A 56 -8.87 -10.42 12.32
N ILE A 57 -9.27 -10.50 11.05
CA ILE A 57 -10.39 -11.36 10.61
C ILE A 57 -10.05 -12.84 10.83
N THR A 58 -8.84 -13.26 10.45
CA THR A 58 -8.38 -14.64 10.62
C THR A 58 -8.28 -15.02 12.09
N SER A 59 -7.88 -14.09 12.95
CA SER A 59 -7.84 -14.29 14.40
C SER A 59 -9.23 -14.45 15.00
N ASP A 60 -10.21 -13.62 14.60
CA ASP A 60 -11.62 -13.75 15.04
C ASP A 60 -12.20 -15.11 14.61
N TYR A 61 -11.93 -15.52 13.38
CA TYR A 61 -12.32 -16.84 12.88
C TYR A 61 -11.73 -17.97 13.73
N ARG A 62 -10.39 -17.98 13.94
CA ARG A 62 -9.72 -19.04 14.72
C ARG A 62 -10.24 -19.13 16.15
N MET A 63 -10.41 -17.97 16.81
CA MET A 63 -10.96 -17.92 18.17
C MET A 63 -12.35 -18.56 18.26
N ARG A 64 -13.19 -18.38 17.24
CA ARG A 64 -14.54 -18.97 17.20
C ARG A 64 -14.52 -20.45 16.86
N VAL A 65 -13.60 -20.89 15.99
CA VAL A 65 -13.41 -22.32 15.68
C VAL A 65 -12.97 -23.07 16.93
N ASP A 66 -11.96 -22.55 17.64
CA ASP A 66 -11.43 -23.17 18.86
C ASP A 66 -12.48 -23.22 19.99
N ALA A 67 -13.40 -22.25 20.02
CA ALA A 67 -14.52 -22.23 20.96
C ALA A 67 -15.68 -23.18 20.60
N GLY A 68 -15.61 -23.89 19.48
CA GLY A 68 -16.70 -24.74 18.99
C GLY A 68 -17.70 -23.93 18.16
N MET A 69 -17.31 -23.59 16.93
CA MET A 69 -18.10 -22.74 16.04
C MET A 69 -19.46 -23.37 15.70
N ASP A 70 -20.53 -22.76 16.22
CA ASP A 70 -21.91 -23.06 15.86
C ASP A 70 -22.47 -22.05 14.83
N VAL A 71 -23.63 -22.33 14.25
CA VAL A 71 -24.32 -21.51 13.23
C VAL A 71 -24.45 -20.05 13.69
N ALA A 72 -24.78 -19.80 14.96
CA ALA A 72 -24.88 -18.45 15.51
C ALA A 72 -23.53 -17.71 15.50
N GLN A 73 -22.43 -18.41 15.82
CA GLN A 73 -21.08 -17.85 15.80
C GLN A 73 -20.61 -17.60 14.36
N TRP A 74 -21.00 -18.46 13.43
CA TRP A 74 -20.74 -18.29 12.01
C TRP A 74 -21.45 -17.05 11.45
N THR A 75 -22.73 -16.85 11.77
CA THR A 75 -23.46 -15.62 11.38
C THR A 75 -22.85 -14.37 12.01
N ALA A 76 -22.44 -14.44 13.28
CA ALA A 76 -21.75 -13.34 13.95
C ALA A 76 -20.39 -13.00 13.31
N PHE A 77 -19.65 -14.02 12.87
CA PHE A 77 -18.40 -13.84 12.12
C PHE A 77 -18.61 -13.20 10.76
N GLN A 78 -19.64 -13.61 10.01
CA GLN A 78 -19.99 -12.97 8.73
C GLN A 78 -20.31 -11.47 8.93
N ALA A 79 -21.06 -11.13 9.97
CA ALA A 79 -21.36 -9.75 10.32
C ALA A 79 -20.11 -8.96 10.73
N SER A 80 -19.23 -9.52 11.58
CA SER A 80 -17.99 -8.87 12.01
C SER A 80 -17.03 -8.62 10.83
N CYS A 81 -16.99 -9.57 9.88
CA CYS A 81 -16.20 -9.47 8.67
C CYS A 81 -16.65 -8.31 7.76
N SER A 82 -17.97 -8.19 7.53
CA SER A 82 -18.55 -7.18 6.64
C SER A 82 -18.31 -5.72 7.08
N ALA A 83 -17.97 -5.51 8.36
CA ALA A 83 -17.59 -4.20 8.88
C ALA A 83 -16.14 -3.78 8.52
N ARG A 84 -15.30 -4.73 8.10
CA ARG A 84 -13.88 -4.51 7.81
C ARG A 84 -13.56 -4.63 6.32
N CYS A 85 -14.17 -5.61 5.64
CA CYS A 85 -13.91 -5.95 4.25
C CYS A 85 -15.18 -6.47 3.56
N THR A 86 -15.11 -6.70 2.25
CA THR A 86 -16.23 -7.29 1.49
C THR A 86 -16.26 -8.80 1.76
N CYS A 87 -17.33 -9.28 2.37
CA CYS A 87 -17.48 -10.69 2.73
C CYS A 87 -18.73 -11.26 2.07
N THR A 88 -18.55 -12.23 1.17
CA THR A 88 -19.62 -12.79 0.33
C THR A 88 -19.69 -14.30 0.52
N LEU A 89 -20.87 -14.82 0.82
CA LEU A 89 -21.10 -16.27 0.78
C LEU A 89 -21.13 -16.74 -0.67
N SER A 90 -20.31 -17.73 -0.97
CA SER A 90 -20.24 -18.34 -2.29
C SER A 90 -20.22 -19.86 -2.19
N THR A 91 -20.70 -20.51 -3.24
CA THR A 91 -20.51 -21.94 -3.50
C THR A 91 -19.54 -22.16 -4.67
N THR A 92 -18.92 -21.10 -5.18
CA THR A 92 -18.02 -21.16 -6.32
C THR A 92 -16.68 -20.49 -6.00
N ILE A 93 -15.58 -21.15 -6.35
CA ILE A 93 -14.23 -20.61 -6.30
C ILE A 93 -13.67 -20.67 -7.72
N GLY A 94 -13.66 -19.53 -8.41
CA GLY A 94 -13.32 -19.48 -9.83
C GLY A 94 -14.29 -20.35 -10.65
N THR A 95 -13.79 -21.43 -11.26
CA THR A 95 -14.59 -22.39 -12.04
C THR A 95 -15.08 -23.60 -11.25
N TYR A 96 -14.65 -23.76 -9.98
CA TYR A 96 -15.00 -24.90 -9.15
C TYR A 96 -16.25 -24.62 -8.32
N THR A 97 -17.13 -25.61 -8.20
CA THR A 97 -18.27 -25.60 -7.28
C THR A 97 -17.92 -26.38 -6.01
N THR A 98 -18.17 -25.79 -4.84
CA THR A 98 -17.98 -26.42 -3.54
C THR A 98 -19.29 -27.03 -3.05
N ALA A 99 -19.20 -28.18 -2.35
CA ALA A 99 -20.38 -28.86 -1.82
C ALA A 99 -21.08 -28.07 -0.70
N ALA A 100 -20.31 -27.30 0.08
CA ALA A 100 -20.81 -26.41 1.12
C ALA A 100 -20.54 -24.94 0.76
N GLN A 101 -21.33 -24.05 1.35
CA GLN A 101 -21.09 -22.60 1.26
C GLN A 101 -19.81 -22.23 2.02
N HIS A 102 -19.04 -21.31 1.47
CA HIS A 102 -17.86 -20.73 2.09
C HIS A 102 -17.96 -19.21 2.05
N LEU A 103 -17.31 -18.54 3.00
CA LEU A 103 -17.23 -17.10 3.05
C LEU A 103 -15.98 -16.64 2.30
N GLN A 104 -16.16 -15.91 1.22
CA GLN A 104 -15.09 -15.23 0.50
C GLN A 104 -14.92 -13.83 1.05
N VAL A 105 -13.72 -13.52 1.52
CA VAL A 105 -13.38 -12.22 2.13
C VAL A 105 -12.36 -11.54 1.24
N THR A 106 -12.69 -10.34 0.79
CA THR A 106 -11.83 -9.52 -0.07
C THR A 106 -11.66 -8.14 0.55
N CYS A 107 -10.41 -7.81 0.89
CA CYS A 107 -10.00 -6.49 1.35
C CYS A 107 -9.27 -5.76 0.23
N VAL A 108 -9.64 -4.49 -0.01
CA VAL A 108 -9.10 -3.65 -1.09
C VAL A 108 -8.61 -2.33 -0.51
N ASP A 109 -7.40 -1.91 -0.89
CA ASP A 109 -6.85 -0.57 -0.62
C ASP A 109 -6.08 -0.07 -1.86
N GLY A 110 -6.74 0.76 -2.67
CA GLY A 110 -6.23 1.21 -3.96
C GLY A 110 -6.07 0.05 -4.95
N ASP A 111 -4.85 -0.16 -5.43
CA ASP A 111 -4.51 -1.23 -6.39
C ASP A 111 -4.18 -2.58 -5.71
N GLN A 112 -4.20 -2.64 -4.38
CA GLN A 112 -3.86 -3.85 -3.63
C GLN A 112 -5.10 -4.59 -3.14
N ASN A 113 -5.15 -5.88 -3.42
CA ASN A 113 -6.24 -6.77 -3.05
C ASN A 113 -5.69 -7.97 -2.27
N VAL A 114 -6.31 -8.28 -1.14
CA VAL A 114 -6.06 -9.51 -0.38
C VAL A 114 -7.37 -10.28 -0.29
N PHE A 115 -7.32 -11.58 -0.60
CA PHE A 115 -8.47 -12.47 -0.49
C PHE A 115 -8.18 -13.62 0.48
N ALA A 116 -9.20 -14.07 1.20
CA ALA A 116 -9.18 -15.33 1.92
C ALA A 116 -10.55 -16.01 1.85
N ILE A 117 -10.54 -17.30 2.15
CA ILE A 117 -11.73 -18.15 2.15
C ILE A 117 -11.83 -18.80 3.52
N PHE A 118 -13.01 -18.70 4.12
CA PHE A 118 -13.34 -19.33 5.40
C PHE A 118 -14.49 -20.31 5.21
N THR A 119 -14.47 -21.41 5.95
CA THR A 119 -15.48 -22.48 5.87
C THR A 119 -16.04 -22.74 7.26
N GLN A 120 -17.24 -23.30 7.33
CA GLN A 120 -17.80 -23.86 8.56
C GLN A 120 -17.35 -25.32 8.73
#